data_AF-A0A7S1STE9-F1
#
_entry.id   AF-A0A7S1STE9-F1
#
_cell.length_a   1.000
_cell.length_b   1.000
_cell.length_c   1.000
_cell.angle_alpha   90.00
_cell.angle_beta   90.00
_cell.angle_gamma   90.00
#
_symmetry.space_group_name_H-M   'P 1'
#
loop_
_entity.id
_entity.type
_entity.pdbx_description
1 polymer ?
#
loop_
_entity_poly.entity_id
_entity_poly.type
_entity_poly.pdbx_seq_one_letter_code
_entity_poly.pdbx_strand_id
1 'polypeptide(L)'
;MTAQNAAALDTGAQPIVYGDWLHAGENAPTVLIYAHYDVQPADPLDLWHTPPFEPVLDEAAGLFRGRGVSDDKQGVLTAIHAVEVVMEAGGGRLPVNVKLLFEGQEEIGSPHLEAFMADNADRFACDHIFNADGMQIGEETPGILLGMRGMTALEVELRTAHRDLHSGTHGGSIQNPNHALATLLAGLHASDGGVAVDGFYDGVQPPSEEDRQDMSAFPFDEASEAAELGVVEAVGEAGFSTLERRWLRPTLEVVGMWGGFTGEGLKTVLPAGATAKLS
;
A
#
# COMPACT_ATOMS: atom_id res chain seq x y z
N MET A 1 19.24 -17.56 -17.33
CA MET A 1 19.86 -16.23 -17.53
C MET A 1 21.20 -16.16 -16.83
N THR A 2 22.16 -15.39 -17.30
CA THR A 2 23.24 -14.87 -16.44
C THR A 2 23.13 -13.36 -16.41
N ALA A 3 22.24 -12.84 -15.56
CA ALA A 3 22.56 -11.59 -14.88
C ALA A 3 23.98 -11.78 -14.31
N GLN A 4 24.88 -10.90 -14.70
CA GLN A 4 26.24 -10.86 -14.21
C GLN A 4 26.23 -10.16 -12.85
N ASN A 5 27.29 -10.40 -12.07
CA ASN A 5 27.43 -9.81 -10.73
C ASN A 5 26.26 -10.10 -9.77
N ALA A 6 25.57 -11.23 -9.97
CA ALA A 6 24.48 -11.65 -9.10
C ALA A 6 24.99 -11.79 -7.66
N ALA A 7 24.38 -11.07 -6.72
CA ALA A 7 24.82 -11.01 -5.34
C ALA A 7 23.66 -10.75 -4.39
N ALA A 8 23.71 -11.35 -3.20
CA ALA A 8 22.95 -10.91 -2.05
C ALA A 8 23.79 -9.85 -1.31
N LEU A 9 23.33 -8.62 -1.33
CA LEU A 9 24.01 -7.49 -0.71
C LEU A 9 23.50 -7.33 0.72
N ASP A 10 24.42 -7.34 1.68
CA ASP A 10 24.09 -7.24 3.10
C ASP A 10 23.63 -5.83 3.47
N THR A 11 22.42 -5.74 4.01
CA THR A 11 21.79 -4.51 4.51
C THR A 11 21.88 -4.38 6.04
N GLY A 12 22.44 -5.39 6.73
CA GLY A 12 22.31 -5.59 8.17
C GLY A 12 20.98 -6.26 8.58
N ALA A 13 20.11 -6.55 7.61
CA ALA A 13 18.82 -7.22 7.80
C ALA A 13 18.56 -8.22 6.66
N GLN A 14 17.43 -8.11 5.95
CA GLN A 14 17.14 -8.92 4.77
C GLN A 14 17.97 -8.40 3.59
N PRO A 15 18.75 -9.26 2.90
CA PRO A 15 19.66 -8.80 1.86
C PRO A 15 18.93 -8.28 0.64
N ILE A 16 19.53 -7.33 -0.06
CA ILE A 16 19.09 -6.95 -1.41
C ILE A 16 19.68 -7.92 -2.42
N VAL A 17 18.84 -8.58 -3.20
CA VAL A 17 19.27 -9.41 -4.33
C VAL A 17 19.50 -8.50 -5.53
N TYR A 18 20.73 -8.46 -6.01
CA TYR A 18 21.15 -7.66 -7.14
C TYR A 18 21.64 -8.53 -8.29
N GLY A 19 21.46 -8.07 -9.52
CA GLY A 19 22.13 -8.59 -10.70
C GLY A 19 22.08 -7.58 -11.86
N ASP A 20 23.01 -7.66 -12.81
CA ASP A 20 23.04 -6.73 -13.94
C ASP A 20 23.43 -7.36 -15.27
N TRP A 21 23.12 -6.65 -16.35
CA TRP A 21 23.66 -6.89 -17.68
C TRP A 21 23.93 -5.52 -18.31
N LEU A 22 25.21 -5.15 -18.42
CA LEU A 22 25.62 -3.80 -18.83
C LEU A 22 26.38 -3.81 -20.18
N HIS A 23 25.91 -4.61 -21.13
CA HIS A 23 26.60 -4.83 -22.43
C HIS A 23 25.87 -4.24 -23.63
N ALA A 24 24.85 -3.39 -23.43
CA ALA A 24 24.19 -2.67 -24.54
C ALA A 24 25.08 -1.56 -25.13
N GLY A 25 26.13 -1.16 -24.39
CA GLY A 25 27.05 -0.10 -24.75
C GLY A 25 27.03 1.02 -23.71
N GLU A 26 28.11 1.80 -23.65
CA GLU A 26 28.29 2.86 -22.64
C GLU A 26 27.24 3.99 -22.76
N ASN A 27 26.72 4.23 -23.96
CA ASN A 27 25.70 5.26 -24.22
C ASN A 27 24.28 4.68 -24.26
N ALA A 28 24.10 3.38 -24.00
CA ALA A 28 22.78 2.78 -23.94
C ALA A 28 22.13 3.08 -22.59
N PRO A 29 20.80 3.36 -22.57
CA PRO A 29 20.12 3.63 -21.32
C PRO A 29 20.16 2.42 -20.39
N THR A 30 20.13 2.67 -19.09
CA THR A 30 20.10 1.68 -18.02
C THR A 30 18.74 1.67 -17.36
N VAL A 31 18.08 0.51 -17.38
CA VAL A 31 16.81 0.28 -16.69
C VAL A 31 17.07 -0.54 -15.43
N LEU A 32 16.66 -0.01 -14.28
CA LEU A 32 16.62 -0.75 -13.02
C LEU A 32 15.21 -1.32 -12.84
N ILE A 33 15.10 -2.64 -12.69
CA ILE A 33 13.83 -3.31 -12.39
C ILE A 33 13.81 -3.63 -10.89
N TYR A 34 12.84 -3.07 -10.19
CA TYR A 34 12.57 -3.29 -8.77
C TYR A 34 11.43 -4.30 -8.59
N ALA A 35 11.53 -5.14 -7.56
CA ALA A 35 10.48 -6.00 -7.03
C ALA A 35 10.82 -6.33 -5.56
N HIS A 36 9.97 -7.05 -4.83
CA HIS A 36 10.31 -7.56 -3.51
C HIS A 36 9.97 -9.04 -3.32
N TYR A 37 10.68 -9.71 -2.40
CA TYR A 37 10.55 -11.15 -2.20
C TYR A 37 9.95 -11.54 -0.84
N ASP A 38 9.86 -10.61 0.10
CA ASP A 38 9.08 -10.78 1.32
C ASP A 38 7.59 -10.69 1.03
N VAL A 39 6.79 -11.14 1.99
CA VAL A 39 5.33 -11.30 1.83
C VAL A 39 4.64 -11.04 3.17
N GLN A 40 3.41 -10.55 3.14
CA GLN A 40 2.57 -10.43 4.33
C GLN A 40 2.41 -11.78 5.08
N PRO A 41 2.13 -11.75 6.40
CA PRO A 41 1.64 -12.91 7.14
C PRO A 41 0.37 -13.53 6.50
N ALA A 42 0.13 -14.80 6.77
CA ALA A 42 -1.04 -15.52 6.24
C ALA A 42 -2.25 -15.50 7.19
N ASP A 43 -2.29 -14.58 8.15
CA ASP A 43 -3.37 -14.51 9.13
C ASP A 43 -4.61 -13.78 8.59
N PRO A 44 -5.83 -14.21 8.95
CA PRO A 44 -6.14 -15.38 9.77
C PRO A 44 -6.17 -16.69 8.95
N LEU A 45 -5.45 -17.71 9.43
CA LEU A 45 -5.27 -18.98 8.72
C LEU A 45 -6.57 -19.76 8.46
N ASP A 46 -7.60 -19.60 9.29
CA ASP A 46 -8.87 -20.31 9.17
C ASP A 46 -9.74 -19.84 7.99
N LEU A 47 -9.43 -18.69 7.41
CA LEU A 47 -10.07 -18.20 6.18
C LEU A 47 -9.41 -18.73 4.90
N TRP A 48 -8.25 -19.38 4.99
CA TRP A 48 -7.58 -19.96 3.83
C TRP A 48 -8.21 -21.28 3.41
N HIS A 49 -8.62 -21.39 2.15
CA HIS A 49 -9.14 -22.63 1.57
C HIS A 49 -8.04 -23.64 1.21
N THR A 50 -6.80 -23.17 1.07
CA THR A 50 -5.61 -23.93 0.65
C THR A 50 -4.41 -23.47 1.48
N PRO A 51 -3.42 -24.33 1.77
CA PRO A 51 -2.27 -23.92 2.58
C PRO A 51 -1.54 -22.72 1.95
N PRO A 52 -1.32 -21.61 2.68
CA PRO A 52 -0.87 -20.35 2.10
C PRO A 52 0.50 -20.44 1.43
N PHE A 53 1.41 -21.28 1.93
CA PHE A 53 2.77 -21.40 1.42
C PHE A 53 2.99 -22.66 0.55
N GLU A 54 1.91 -23.32 0.13
CA GLU A 54 1.92 -24.42 -0.84
C GLU A 54 1.07 -23.99 -2.04
N PRO A 55 1.65 -23.24 -3.01
CA PRO A 55 0.87 -22.66 -4.09
C PRO A 55 0.21 -23.74 -4.93
N VAL A 56 -1.09 -23.59 -5.19
CA VAL A 56 -1.88 -24.51 -6.02
C VAL A 56 -2.40 -23.80 -7.26
N LEU A 57 -2.46 -24.51 -8.38
CA LEU A 57 -3.21 -24.06 -9.56
C LEU A 57 -4.69 -24.42 -9.36
N ASP A 58 -5.54 -23.40 -9.27
CA ASP A 58 -6.99 -23.55 -9.37
C ASP A 58 -7.36 -23.61 -10.85
N GLU A 59 -7.40 -24.81 -11.43
CA GLU A 59 -7.69 -25.00 -12.86
C GLU A 59 -9.08 -24.47 -13.27
N ALA A 60 -10.05 -24.49 -12.36
CA ALA A 60 -11.41 -24.03 -12.65
C ALA A 60 -11.45 -22.50 -12.81
N ALA A 61 -10.68 -21.79 -11.98
CA ALA A 61 -10.56 -20.34 -12.04
C ALA A 61 -9.39 -19.85 -12.91
N GLY A 62 -8.50 -20.75 -13.37
CA GLY A 62 -7.34 -20.42 -14.19
C GLY A 62 -6.27 -19.59 -13.46
N LEU A 63 -6.19 -19.68 -12.12
CA LEU A 63 -5.31 -18.83 -11.30
C LEU A 63 -4.49 -19.63 -10.29
N PHE A 64 -3.35 -19.08 -9.88
CA PHE A 64 -2.55 -19.63 -8.79
C PHE A 64 -3.03 -19.06 -7.44
N ARG A 65 -3.19 -19.93 -6.45
CA ARG A 65 -3.53 -19.56 -5.07
C ARG A 65 -2.35 -19.81 -4.17
N GLY A 66 -1.87 -18.78 -3.49
CA GLY A 66 -0.80 -18.87 -2.51
C GLY A 66 -0.36 -17.48 -2.04
N ARG A 67 0.11 -17.39 -0.80
CA ARG A 67 0.72 -16.18 -0.25
C ARG A 67 1.99 -15.86 -1.04
N GLY A 68 2.07 -14.63 -1.52
CA GLY A 68 3.20 -14.15 -2.30
C GLY A 68 3.04 -14.33 -3.80
N VAL A 69 2.00 -15.01 -4.28
CA VAL A 69 1.84 -15.30 -5.71
C VAL A 69 1.74 -13.99 -6.49
N SER A 70 0.82 -13.10 -6.13
CA SER A 70 0.65 -11.82 -6.82
C SER A 70 1.56 -10.71 -6.30
N ASP A 71 1.93 -10.77 -5.02
CA ASP A 71 2.54 -9.68 -4.26
C ASP A 71 3.69 -10.24 -3.40
N ASP A 72 4.95 -10.18 -3.84
CA ASP A 72 5.39 -9.78 -5.20
C ASP A 72 6.35 -10.83 -5.83
N LYS A 73 6.18 -12.10 -5.48
CA LYS A 73 7.03 -13.14 -6.09
C LYS A 73 6.77 -13.28 -7.59
N GLN A 74 5.56 -12.95 -8.05
CA GLN A 74 5.29 -12.82 -9.48
C GLN A 74 6.13 -11.69 -10.11
N GLY A 75 6.22 -10.50 -9.53
CA GLY A 75 7.03 -9.40 -10.07
C GLY A 75 8.49 -9.80 -10.18
N VAL A 76 9.04 -10.44 -9.15
CA VAL A 76 10.41 -11.01 -9.18
C VAL A 76 10.61 -11.97 -10.35
N LEU A 77 9.75 -12.98 -10.48
CA LEU A 77 9.86 -13.98 -11.55
C LEU A 77 9.62 -13.37 -12.93
N THR A 78 8.69 -12.43 -13.04
CA THR A 78 8.34 -11.76 -14.30
C THR A 78 9.48 -10.88 -14.78
N ALA A 79 10.12 -10.12 -13.87
CA ALA A 79 11.31 -9.33 -14.17
C ALA A 79 12.44 -10.19 -14.74
N ILE A 80 12.70 -11.35 -14.11
CA ILE A 80 13.69 -12.31 -14.59
C ILE A 80 13.25 -12.84 -15.97
N HIS A 81 12.09 -13.46 -16.10
CA HIS A 81 11.70 -14.08 -17.36
C HIS A 81 11.59 -13.08 -18.53
N ALA A 82 11.15 -11.85 -18.28
CA ALA A 82 11.11 -10.80 -19.30
C ALA A 82 12.51 -10.50 -19.86
N VAL A 83 13.50 -10.29 -19.00
CA VAL A 83 14.89 -10.09 -19.44
C VAL A 83 15.42 -11.29 -20.22
N GLU A 84 15.02 -12.50 -19.82
CA GLU A 84 15.45 -13.77 -20.44
C GLU A 84 14.94 -13.88 -21.87
N VAL A 85 13.64 -13.69 -22.03
CA VAL A 85 12.93 -13.77 -23.31
C VAL A 85 13.41 -12.67 -24.26
N VAL A 86 13.57 -11.44 -23.77
CA VAL A 86 14.07 -10.32 -24.59
C VAL A 86 15.52 -10.58 -25.03
N MET A 87 16.37 -11.11 -24.14
CA MET A 87 17.74 -11.45 -24.47
C MET A 87 17.81 -12.58 -25.51
N GLU A 88 17.00 -13.62 -25.36
CA GLU A 88 16.93 -14.72 -26.33
C GLU A 88 16.47 -14.23 -27.70
N ALA A 89 15.38 -13.46 -27.75
CA ALA A 89 14.88 -12.85 -28.98
C ALA A 89 15.91 -11.92 -29.64
N GLY A 90 16.75 -11.25 -28.84
CA GLY A 90 17.85 -10.40 -29.27
C GLY A 90 19.15 -11.15 -29.64
N GLY A 91 19.15 -12.49 -29.68
CA GLY A 91 20.33 -13.27 -30.03
C GLY A 91 21.43 -13.23 -28.95
N GLY A 92 21.03 -13.20 -27.68
CA GLY A 92 21.94 -13.12 -26.53
C GLY A 92 22.32 -11.70 -26.12
N ARG A 93 21.59 -10.67 -26.61
CA ARG A 93 21.83 -9.27 -26.28
C ARG A 93 20.53 -8.57 -25.90
N LEU A 94 20.61 -7.65 -24.95
CA LEU A 94 19.53 -6.71 -24.65
C LEU A 94 19.74 -5.38 -25.41
N PRO A 95 18.66 -4.68 -25.77
CA PRO A 95 18.74 -3.37 -26.42
C PRO A 95 19.15 -2.24 -25.46
N VAL A 96 19.10 -2.50 -24.15
CA VAL A 96 19.41 -1.57 -23.06
C VAL A 96 20.25 -2.27 -21.99
N ASN A 97 20.93 -1.49 -21.15
CA ASN A 97 21.54 -2.01 -19.94
C ASN A 97 20.44 -2.29 -18.91
N VAL A 98 20.54 -3.39 -18.18
CA VAL A 98 19.53 -3.79 -17.19
C VAL A 98 20.20 -4.04 -15.84
N LYS A 99 19.56 -3.57 -14.77
CA LYS A 99 19.86 -3.89 -13.38
C LYS A 99 18.61 -4.47 -12.74
N LEU A 100 18.77 -5.46 -11.89
CA LEU A 100 17.70 -6.06 -11.08
C LEU A 100 18.01 -5.75 -9.61
N LEU A 101 17.00 -5.32 -8.87
CA LEU A 101 17.06 -5.08 -7.43
C LEU A 101 15.81 -5.67 -6.80
N PHE A 102 15.98 -6.71 -5.99
CA PHE A 102 14.89 -7.29 -5.22
C PHE A 102 15.18 -7.17 -3.73
N GLU A 103 14.31 -6.52 -2.97
CA GLU A 103 14.46 -6.38 -1.53
C GLU A 103 13.55 -7.34 -0.76
N GLY A 104 13.71 -7.38 0.57
CA GLY A 104 12.97 -8.31 1.43
C GLY A 104 12.34 -7.65 2.65
N GLN A 105 12.04 -6.35 2.59
CA GLN A 105 11.43 -5.62 3.69
C GLN A 105 10.31 -4.68 3.24
N GLU A 106 9.79 -4.82 2.02
CA GLU A 106 8.76 -3.93 1.47
C GLU A 106 7.52 -3.93 2.37
N GLU A 107 7.10 -5.11 2.82
CA GLU A 107 5.85 -5.34 3.56
C GLU A 107 5.88 -4.77 4.99
N ILE A 108 7.06 -4.28 5.40
CA ILE A 108 7.31 -3.57 6.66
C ILE A 108 7.82 -2.14 6.44
N GLY A 109 7.68 -1.61 5.23
CA GLY A 109 8.00 -0.23 4.85
C GLY A 109 9.46 0.03 4.49
N SER A 110 10.20 -0.99 4.03
CA SER A 110 11.57 -0.87 3.50
C SER A 110 12.55 -0.09 4.40
N PRO A 111 12.62 -0.35 5.72
CA PRO A 111 13.28 0.55 6.69
C PRO A 111 14.78 0.77 6.46
N HIS A 112 15.46 -0.10 5.69
CA HIS A 112 16.89 0.02 5.39
C HIS A 112 17.18 0.38 3.93
N LEU A 113 16.18 0.35 3.04
CA LEU A 113 16.40 0.50 1.60
C LEU A 113 16.98 1.88 1.28
N GLU A 114 16.39 2.95 1.82
CA GLU A 114 16.80 4.32 1.52
C GLU A 114 18.29 4.57 1.84
N ALA A 115 18.70 4.23 3.07
CA ALA A 115 20.09 4.39 3.50
C ALA A 115 21.04 3.52 2.67
N PHE A 116 20.66 2.27 2.41
CA PHE A 116 21.47 1.35 1.61
C PHE A 116 21.66 1.87 0.17
N MET A 117 20.60 2.39 -0.45
CA MET A 117 20.65 2.98 -1.79
C MET A 117 21.53 4.23 -1.83
N ALA A 118 21.44 5.09 -0.82
CA ALA A 118 22.30 6.27 -0.69
C ALA A 118 23.78 5.90 -0.59
N ASP A 119 24.13 4.89 0.22
CA ASP A 119 25.50 4.40 0.39
C ASP A 119 26.05 3.69 -0.86
N ASN A 120 25.17 3.27 -1.78
CA ASN A 120 25.51 2.51 -2.98
C ASN A 120 25.04 3.21 -4.28
N ALA A 121 24.89 4.54 -4.26
CA ALA A 121 24.27 5.29 -5.35
C ALA A 121 24.86 4.98 -6.74
N ASP A 122 26.18 4.86 -6.84
CA ASP A 122 26.87 4.53 -8.11
C ASP A 122 26.46 3.17 -8.67
N ARG A 123 26.23 2.18 -7.80
CA ARG A 123 25.78 0.84 -8.21
C ARG A 123 24.37 0.89 -8.78
N PHE A 124 23.49 1.71 -8.21
CA PHE A 124 22.08 1.77 -8.58
C PHE A 124 21.72 2.88 -9.57
N ALA A 125 22.68 3.72 -9.94
CA ALA A 125 22.53 4.73 -10.98
C ALA A 125 21.94 4.11 -12.26
N CYS A 126 20.85 4.70 -12.74
CA CYS A 126 20.09 4.27 -13.91
C CYS A 126 19.34 5.46 -14.53
N ASP A 127 18.88 5.28 -15.76
CA ASP A 127 18.10 6.29 -16.49
C ASP A 127 16.60 6.13 -16.23
N HIS A 128 16.15 4.89 -15.99
CA HIS A 128 14.77 4.54 -15.73
C HIS A 128 14.65 3.48 -14.63
N ILE A 129 13.58 3.59 -13.84
CA ILE A 129 13.16 2.55 -12.89
C ILE A 129 11.84 1.98 -13.37
N PHE A 130 11.76 0.65 -13.41
CA PHE A 130 10.51 -0.07 -13.61
C PHE A 130 10.20 -0.85 -12.34
N ASN A 131 9.12 -0.49 -11.66
CA ASN A 131 8.62 -1.27 -10.54
C ASN A 131 7.75 -2.43 -11.10
N ALA A 132 8.14 -3.66 -10.82
CA ALA A 132 7.41 -4.87 -11.21
C ALA A 132 6.34 -5.29 -10.19
N ASP A 133 6.23 -4.57 -9.08
CA ASP A 133 5.11 -4.62 -8.14
C ASP A 133 4.03 -3.61 -8.60
N GLY A 134 3.11 -4.08 -9.42
CA GLY A 134 2.06 -3.27 -10.00
C GLY A 134 0.79 -4.06 -10.22
N MET A 135 -0.32 -3.34 -10.38
CA MET A 135 -1.63 -3.92 -10.60
C MET A 135 -2.09 -3.76 -12.05
N GLN A 136 -2.95 -4.68 -12.48
CA GLN A 136 -3.73 -4.53 -13.72
C GLN A 136 -5.13 -4.00 -13.39
N ILE A 137 -5.77 -3.34 -14.36
CA ILE A 137 -7.12 -2.80 -14.20
C ILE A 137 -8.16 -3.92 -14.22
N GLY A 138 -7.93 -4.92 -15.07
CA GLY A 138 -8.75 -6.12 -15.18
C GLY A 138 -8.06 -7.15 -16.05
N GLU A 139 -8.67 -8.34 -16.21
CA GLU A 139 -8.07 -9.46 -16.93
C GLU A 139 -7.63 -9.12 -18.36
N GLU A 140 -8.38 -8.27 -19.06
CA GLU A 140 -8.09 -7.86 -20.43
C GLU A 140 -7.50 -6.45 -20.54
N THR A 141 -7.31 -5.75 -19.41
CA THR A 141 -6.91 -4.33 -19.39
C THR A 141 -5.66 -4.14 -18.55
N PRO A 142 -4.47 -3.96 -19.16
CA PRO A 142 -3.24 -3.70 -18.43
C PRO A 142 -3.30 -2.32 -17.76
N GLY A 143 -2.62 -2.19 -16.62
CA GLY A 143 -2.40 -0.92 -15.93
C GLY A 143 -0.93 -0.54 -15.96
N ILE A 144 -0.64 0.75 -16.11
CA ILE A 144 0.67 1.33 -15.79
C ILE A 144 0.44 2.33 -14.67
N LEU A 145 0.98 2.02 -13.49
CA LEU A 145 0.86 2.89 -12.34
C LEU A 145 1.91 4.00 -12.43
N LEU A 146 1.44 5.25 -12.43
CA LEU A 146 2.31 6.43 -12.54
C LEU A 146 2.61 7.10 -11.20
N GLY A 147 1.89 6.72 -10.15
CA GLY A 147 2.07 7.29 -8.82
C GLY A 147 1.23 6.56 -7.77
N MET A 148 1.65 6.72 -6.52
CA MET A 148 0.96 6.23 -5.33
C MET A 148 0.78 7.39 -4.35
N ARG A 149 -0.23 7.30 -3.50
CA ARG A 149 -0.37 8.20 -2.35
C ARG A 149 0.72 7.88 -1.33
N GLY A 150 1.25 8.91 -0.68
CA GLY A 150 1.98 8.72 0.58
C GLY A 150 1.03 8.35 1.71
N MET A 151 1.59 7.95 2.86
CA MET A 151 0.81 7.62 4.07
C MET A 151 1.53 8.14 5.31
N THR A 152 0.78 8.56 6.32
CA THR A 152 1.31 8.88 7.66
C THR A 152 0.39 8.28 8.70
N ALA A 153 0.91 7.33 9.48
CA ALA A 153 0.15 6.74 10.58
C ALA A 153 0.26 7.60 11.85
N LEU A 154 -0.88 7.81 12.53
CA LEU A 154 -0.94 8.48 13.84
C LEU A 154 -1.70 7.64 14.86
N GLU A 155 -1.28 7.71 16.13
CA GLU A 155 -2.04 7.19 17.27
C GLU A 155 -2.41 8.33 18.22
N VAL A 156 -3.69 8.42 18.57
CA VAL A 156 -4.25 9.46 19.44
C VAL A 156 -4.76 8.81 20.73
N GLU A 157 -4.11 9.10 21.86
CA GLU A 157 -4.57 8.69 23.19
C GLU A 157 -5.22 9.87 23.93
N LEU A 158 -6.44 9.67 24.42
CA LEU A 158 -7.19 10.65 25.20
C LEU A 158 -7.44 10.10 26.59
N ARG A 159 -6.94 10.80 27.62
CA ARG A 159 -7.10 10.43 29.03
C ARG A 159 -7.88 11.49 29.78
N THR A 160 -8.99 11.10 30.42
CA THR A 160 -9.84 12.02 31.21
C THR A 160 -9.86 11.70 32.70
N ALA A 161 -9.31 10.56 33.11
CA ALA A 161 -9.14 10.19 34.52
C ALA A 161 -7.83 9.39 34.75
N HIS A 162 -7.38 9.34 36.00
CA HIS A 162 -6.21 8.56 36.40
C HIS A 162 -6.49 7.05 36.51
N ARG A 163 -7.76 6.65 36.59
CA ARG A 163 -8.22 5.25 36.66
C ARG A 163 -9.66 5.13 36.16
N ASP A 164 -10.07 3.90 35.92
CA ASP A 164 -11.46 3.56 35.66
C ASP A 164 -12.37 3.92 36.84
N LEU A 165 -13.60 4.34 36.53
CA LEU A 165 -14.57 4.82 37.50
C LEU A 165 -15.92 4.12 37.35
N HIS A 166 -16.68 4.03 38.45
CA HIS A 166 -18.02 3.43 38.41
C HIS A 166 -18.98 4.35 37.65
N SER A 167 -19.60 3.86 36.56
CA SER A 167 -20.41 4.70 35.68
C SER A 167 -21.68 5.21 36.33
N GLY A 168 -22.28 4.47 37.26
CA GLY A 168 -23.43 4.95 38.03
C GLY A 168 -23.10 6.05 39.05
N THR A 169 -21.83 6.17 39.46
CA THR A 169 -21.41 7.16 40.48
C THR A 169 -20.90 8.43 39.82
N HIS A 170 -20.18 8.29 38.71
CA HIS A 170 -19.50 9.40 38.05
C HIS A 170 -20.10 9.77 36.68
N GLY A 171 -21.03 8.98 36.16
CA GLY A 171 -21.73 9.27 34.91
C GLY A 171 -22.41 10.63 34.93
N GLY A 172 -22.13 11.45 33.92
CA GLY A 172 -22.64 12.83 33.81
C GLY A 172 -21.90 13.86 34.67
N SER A 173 -20.95 13.46 35.52
CA SER A 173 -20.14 14.39 36.33
C SER A 173 -18.72 14.62 35.81
N ILE A 174 -18.25 13.76 34.91
CA ILE A 174 -16.92 13.84 34.29
C ILE A 174 -17.01 13.55 32.79
N GLN A 175 -16.00 13.99 32.04
CA GLN A 175 -15.89 13.67 30.62
C GLN A 175 -15.56 12.18 30.43
N ASN A 176 -16.46 11.44 29.79
CA ASN A 176 -16.18 10.09 29.31
C ASN A 176 -15.19 10.20 28.12
N PRO A 177 -14.03 9.52 28.16
CA PRO A 177 -13.05 9.62 27.10
C PRO A 177 -13.57 9.02 25.79
N ASN A 178 -14.45 8.01 25.83
CA ASN A 178 -15.07 7.46 24.62
C ASN A 178 -15.97 8.49 23.92
N HIS A 179 -16.71 9.29 24.69
CA HIS A 179 -17.53 10.36 24.11
C HIS A 179 -16.64 11.47 23.53
N ALA A 180 -15.59 11.87 24.24
CA ALA A 180 -14.67 12.90 23.77
C ALA A 180 -13.95 12.47 22.48
N LEU A 181 -13.46 11.23 22.43
CA LEU A 181 -12.82 10.67 21.25
C LEU A 181 -13.81 10.59 20.08
N ALA A 182 -15.03 10.11 20.30
CA ALA A 182 -16.06 10.08 19.24
C ALA A 182 -16.37 11.47 18.68
N THR A 183 -16.47 12.49 19.54
CA THR A 183 -16.67 13.88 19.10
C THR A 183 -15.47 14.42 18.33
N LEU A 184 -14.25 14.14 18.79
CA LEU A 184 -13.02 14.55 18.11
C LEU A 184 -12.96 13.93 16.71
N LEU A 185 -13.13 12.61 16.61
CA LEU A 185 -13.03 11.88 15.34
C LEU A 185 -14.12 12.28 14.35
N ALA A 186 -15.37 12.46 14.82
CA ALA A 186 -16.45 12.96 13.98
C ALA A 186 -16.18 14.38 13.45
N GLY A 187 -15.44 15.19 14.21
CA GLY A 187 -15.03 16.53 13.79
C GLY A 187 -13.85 16.58 12.81
N LEU A 188 -13.23 15.44 12.47
CA LEU A 188 -12.16 15.39 11.48
C LEU A 188 -12.67 15.50 10.04
N HIS A 189 -13.98 15.34 9.82
CA HIS A 189 -14.61 15.50 8.52
C HIS A 189 -15.70 16.57 8.54
N ALA A 190 -15.75 17.35 7.47
CA ALA A 190 -16.83 18.29 7.21
C ALA A 190 -18.05 17.56 6.65
N SER A 191 -19.19 18.26 6.62
CA SER A 191 -20.46 17.69 6.12
C SER A 191 -20.45 17.37 4.62
N ASP A 192 -19.47 17.90 3.88
CA ASP A 192 -19.26 17.62 2.45
C ASP A 192 -18.31 16.43 2.22
N GLY A 193 -17.86 15.75 3.29
CA GLY A 193 -16.95 14.61 3.22
C GLY A 193 -15.47 14.99 3.09
N GLY A 194 -15.12 16.28 3.04
CA GLY A 194 -13.74 16.74 3.10
C GLY A 194 -13.16 16.65 4.52
N VAL A 195 -11.83 16.67 4.63
CA VAL A 195 -11.13 16.69 5.91
C VAL A 195 -11.19 18.10 6.51
N ALA A 196 -11.63 18.21 7.75
CA ALA A 196 -11.88 19.48 8.44
C ALA A 196 -10.70 19.99 9.29
N VAL A 197 -9.51 19.41 9.10
CA VAL A 197 -8.29 19.80 9.83
C VAL A 197 -7.68 21.04 9.18
N ASP A 198 -7.45 22.09 9.99
CA ASP A 198 -6.82 23.33 9.51
C ASP A 198 -5.45 23.05 8.86
N GLY A 199 -5.26 23.57 7.65
CA GLY A 199 -4.03 23.39 6.88
C GLY A 199 -3.86 22.01 6.23
N PHE A 200 -4.84 21.09 6.33
CA PHE A 200 -4.73 19.74 5.77
C PHE A 200 -4.47 19.72 4.26
N TYR A 201 -5.07 20.67 3.54
CA TYR A 201 -4.93 20.79 2.10
C TYR A 201 -3.79 21.73 1.67
N ASP A 202 -3.00 22.26 2.61
CA ASP A 202 -1.88 23.14 2.27
C ASP A 202 -0.84 22.38 1.45
N GLY A 203 -0.51 22.89 0.27
CA GLY A 203 0.43 22.25 -0.66
C GLY A 203 -0.17 21.14 -1.53
N VAL A 204 -1.45 20.78 -1.34
CA VAL A 204 -2.15 19.85 -2.22
C VAL A 204 -2.39 20.51 -3.58
N GLN A 205 -1.87 19.89 -4.63
CA GLN A 205 -2.13 20.35 -5.99
C GLN A 205 -3.55 19.94 -6.41
N PRO A 206 -4.37 20.85 -6.94
CA PRO A 206 -5.66 20.46 -7.48
C PRO A 206 -5.46 19.59 -8.74
N PRO A 207 -6.36 18.63 -9.03
CA PRO A 207 -6.32 17.88 -10.28
C PRO A 207 -6.28 18.82 -11.48
N SER A 208 -5.33 18.57 -12.39
CA SER A 208 -5.26 19.31 -13.65
C SER A 208 -6.41 18.92 -14.57
N GLU A 209 -6.60 19.67 -15.65
CA GLU A 209 -7.59 19.33 -16.66
C GLU A 209 -7.23 18.02 -17.40
N GLU A 210 -5.93 17.78 -17.59
CA GLU A 210 -5.42 16.53 -18.19
C GLU A 210 -5.72 15.34 -17.28
N ASP A 211 -5.44 15.45 -15.98
CA ASP A 211 -5.79 14.41 -15.00
C ASP A 211 -7.29 14.07 -15.06
N ARG A 212 -8.15 15.10 -15.06
CA ARG A 212 -9.60 14.88 -15.12
C ARG A 212 -10.03 14.18 -16.41
N GLN A 213 -9.42 14.53 -17.54
CA GLN A 213 -9.69 13.88 -18.82
C GLN A 213 -9.27 12.41 -18.80
N ASP A 214 -8.06 12.11 -18.33
CA ASP A 214 -7.56 10.74 -18.20
C ASP A 214 -8.46 9.89 -17.28
N MET A 215 -8.88 10.46 -16.16
CA MET A 215 -9.77 9.78 -15.21
C MET A 215 -11.16 9.55 -15.77
N SER A 216 -11.70 10.51 -16.55
CA SER A 216 -12.98 10.33 -17.22
C SER A 216 -12.94 9.27 -18.33
N ALA A 217 -11.76 9.04 -18.92
CA ALA A 217 -11.52 8.00 -19.91
C ALA A 217 -11.24 6.62 -19.29
N PHE A 218 -10.89 6.58 -18.00
CA PHE A 218 -10.64 5.34 -17.27
C PHE A 218 -11.93 4.50 -17.19
N PRO A 219 -11.90 3.19 -17.50
CA PRO A 219 -13.09 2.34 -17.53
C PRO A 219 -13.56 2.00 -16.12
N PHE A 220 -14.27 2.93 -15.48
CA PHE A 220 -14.77 2.81 -14.12
C PHE A 220 -16.28 3.02 -14.05
N ASP A 221 -16.98 2.08 -13.43
CA ASP A 221 -18.40 2.17 -13.12
C ASP A 221 -18.60 2.15 -11.59
N GLU A 222 -18.85 3.33 -11.03
CA GLU A 222 -19.06 3.53 -9.60
C GLU A 222 -20.23 2.71 -9.05
N ALA A 223 -21.30 2.51 -9.85
CA ALA A 223 -22.45 1.74 -9.42
C ALA A 223 -22.14 0.24 -9.39
N SER A 224 -21.36 -0.25 -10.36
CA SER A 224 -20.88 -1.64 -10.38
C SER A 224 -19.95 -1.91 -9.19
N GLU A 225 -19.01 -1.01 -8.92
CA GLU A 225 -18.09 -1.15 -7.77
C GLU A 225 -18.85 -1.11 -6.44
N ALA A 226 -19.82 -0.20 -6.29
CA ALA A 226 -20.66 -0.14 -5.09
C ALA A 226 -21.42 -1.45 -4.86
N ALA A 227 -21.97 -2.04 -5.93
CA ALA A 227 -22.66 -3.33 -5.87
C ALA A 227 -21.72 -4.49 -5.49
N GLU A 228 -20.50 -4.52 -6.04
CA GLU A 228 -19.48 -5.53 -5.72
C GLU A 228 -19.04 -5.45 -4.26
N LEU A 229 -18.79 -4.23 -3.75
CA LEU A 229 -18.41 -3.99 -2.36
C LEU A 229 -19.59 -4.15 -1.38
N GLY A 230 -20.82 -4.25 -1.88
CA GLY A 230 -22.03 -4.34 -1.06
C GLY A 230 -22.37 -3.04 -0.33
N VAL A 231 -21.93 -1.89 -0.84
CA VAL A 231 -22.24 -0.56 -0.29
C VAL A 231 -23.39 0.08 -1.06
N VAL A 232 -24.12 0.98 -0.40
CA VAL A 232 -25.31 1.63 -1.00
C VAL A 232 -24.90 2.64 -2.07
N GLU A 233 -23.91 3.46 -1.78
CA GLU A 233 -23.38 4.49 -2.67
C GLU A 233 -21.94 4.83 -2.28
N ALA A 234 -21.19 5.40 -3.22
CA ALA A 234 -19.87 5.97 -2.93
C ALA A 234 -20.01 7.29 -2.18
N VAL A 235 -19.24 7.47 -1.11
CA VAL A 235 -19.26 8.67 -0.26
C VAL A 235 -17.86 9.29 -0.18
N GLY A 236 -17.78 10.59 0.07
CA GLY A 236 -16.52 11.33 0.23
C GLY A 236 -16.63 12.78 -0.22
N GLU A 237 -15.49 13.47 -0.27
CA GLU A 237 -15.37 14.90 -0.57
C GLU A 237 -16.19 15.36 -1.79
N ALA A 238 -17.08 16.33 -1.59
CA ALA A 238 -17.92 16.89 -2.64
C ALA A 238 -17.10 17.64 -3.69
N GLY A 239 -17.53 17.57 -4.95
CA GLY A 239 -16.84 18.21 -6.08
C GLY A 239 -15.72 17.39 -6.70
N PHE A 240 -15.47 16.18 -6.18
CA PHE A 240 -14.53 15.21 -6.73
C PHE A 240 -15.23 13.88 -7.01
N SER A 241 -14.91 13.28 -8.16
CA SER A 241 -15.31 11.91 -8.50
C SER A 241 -14.66 10.87 -7.57
N THR A 242 -15.18 9.64 -7.52
CA THR A 242 -14.55 8.56 -6.73
C THR A 242 -13.09 8.32 -7.11
N LEU A 243 -12.75 8.38 -8.40
CA LEU A 243 -11.37 8.23 -8.82
C LEU A 243 -10.51 9.41 -8.35
N GLU A 244 -11.02 10.66 -8.39
CA GLU A 244 -10.27 11.84 -7.91
C GLU A 244 -9.99 11.71 -6.42
N ARG A 245 -10.99 11.29 -5.66
CA ARG A 245 -10.86 11.00 -4.22
C ARG A 245 -9.85 9.88 -3.94
N ARG A 246 -9.82 8.84 -4.77
CA ARG A 246 -8.95 7.67 -4.59
C ARG A 246 -7.51 7.91 -5.02
N TRP A 247 -7.24 8.73 -6.01
CA TRP A 247 -5.89 8.80 -6.59
C TRP A 247 -5.20 10.14 -6.38
N LEU A 248 -5.96 11.25 -6.36
CA LEU A 248 -5.38 12.59 -6.37
C LEU A 248 -5.63 13.39 -5.09
N ARG A 249 -6.69 13.06 -4.34
CA ARG A 249 -7.00 13.73 -3.07
C ARG A 249 -6.35 13.01 -1.89
N PRO A 250 -5.81 13.73 -0.91
CA PRO A 250 -5.45 13.14 0.38
C PRO A 250 -6.72 12.81 1.16
N THR A 251 -6.63 11.79 2.02
CA THR A 251 -7.71 11.31 2.88
C THR A 251 -7.20 11.23 4.33
N LEU A 252 -8.11 11.19 5.28
CA LEU A 252 -7.79 10.93 6.69
C LEU A 252 -8.76 9.88 7.18
N GLU A 253 -8.28 8.69 7.50
CA GLU A 253 -9.15 7.56 7.87
C GLU A 253 -8.97 7.14 9.32
N VAL A 254 -10.09 6.78 9.96
CA VAL A 254 -10.07 6.16 11.29
C VAL A 254 -10.00 4.64 11.12
N VAL A 255 -8.78 4.11 11.15
CA VAL A 255 -8.52 2.68 10.95
C VAL A 255 -8.69 1.84 12.23
N GLY A 256 -8.81 2.49 13.39
CA GLY A 256 -9.16 1.81 14.64
C GLY A 256 -9.53 2.78 15.74
N MET A 257 -10.46 2.38 16.61
CA MET A 257 -10.82 3.13 17.81
C MET A 257 -11.29 2.20 18.93
N TRP A 258 -10.84 2.44 20.16
CA TRP A 258 -11.22 1.63 21.32
C TRP A 258 -11.13 2.39 22.64
N GLY A 259 -11.85 1.90 23.65
CA GLY A 259 -11.78 2.40 25.02
C GLY A 259 -12.79 1.71 25.93
N GLY A 260 -12.42 1.47 27.19
CA GLY A 260 -13.28 0.78 28.16
C GLY A 260 -13.34 -0.74 27.98
N PHE A 261 -14.51 -1.31 28.22
CA PHE A 261 -14.73 -2.75 28.21
C PHE A 261 -15.19 -3.24 26.84
N THR A 262 -14.41 -4.13 26.22
CA THR A 262 -14.66 -4.69 24.87
C THR A 262 -14.92 -6.20 24.87
N GLY A 263 -14.97 -6.83 26.05
CA GLY A 263 -15.27 -8.26 26.19
C GLY A 263 -16.77 -8.56 26.13
N GLU A 264 -17.11 -9.84 26.25
CA GLU A 264 -18.51 -10.29 26.29
C GLU A 264 -19.25 -9.75 27.53
N GLY A 265 -20.51 -9.36 27.36
CA GLY A 265 -21.38 -8.86 28.44
C GLY A 265 -21.31 -7.35 28.65
N LEU A 266 -21.64 -6.91 29.87
CA LEU A 266 -21.70 -5.49 30.22
C LEU A 266 -20.87 -5.20 31.48
N LYS A 267 -20.05 -4.15 31.43
CA LYS A 267 -19.33 -3.61 32.59
C LYS A 267 -19.71 -2.14 32.80
N THR A 268 -20.25 -1.81 33.97
CA THR A 268 -20.67 -0.45 34.34
C THR A 268 -19.48 0.44 34.73
N VAL A 269 -18.61 0.70 33.75
CA VAL A 269 -17.35 1.42 33.92
C VAL A 269 -17.29 2.65 33.01
N LEU A 270 -16.70 3.73 33.51
CA LEU A 270 -16.14 4.81 32.71
C LEU A 270 -14.64 4.56 32.56
N PRO A 271 -14.14 4.34 31.33
CA PRO A 271 -12.71 4.17 31.14
C PRO A 271 -11.92 5.40 31.57
N ALA A 272 -10.68 5.17 31.99
CA ALA A 272 -9.72 6.24 32.24
C ALA A 272 -9.29 6.98 30.94
N GLY A 273 -9.28 6.27 29.82
CA GLY A 273 -8.88 6.78 28.51
C GLY A 273 -9.42 5.97 27.34
N ALA A 274 -9.23 6.51 26.14
CA ALA A 274 -9.61 5.93 24.86
C ALA A 274 -8.53 6.24 23.81
N THR A 275 -8.40 5.39 22.81
CA THR A 275 -7.36 5.50 21.77
C THR A 275 -7.97 5.34 20.38
N ALA A 276 -7.40 6.04 19.40
CA ALA A 276 -7.66 5.83 17.98
C ALA A 276 -6.37 5.75 17.18
N LYS A 277 -6.42 5.01 16.07
CA LYS A 277 -5.38 4.97 15.03
C LYS A 277 -5.93 5.63 13.77
N LEU A 278 -5.13 6.50 13.19
CA LEU A 278 -5.44 7.28 12.00
C LEU A 278 -4.38 7.02 10.92
N SER A 279 -4.77 7.18 9.65
CA SER A 279 -3.87 7.14 8.49
C SER A 279 -4.27 8.14 7.43
#